data_AF-A0A533U7J4-F1
#
_entry.id   AF-A0A533U7J4-F1
#
_cell.length_a   1.000
_cell.length_b   1.000
_cell.length_c   1.000
_cell.angle_alpha   90.00
_cell.angle_beta   90.00
_cell.angle_gamma   90.00
#
_symmetry.space_group_name_H-M   'P 1'
#
loop_
_entity.id
_entity.type
_entity.pdbx_description
1 polymer ?
#
loop_
_entity_poly.entity_id
_entity_poly.type
_entity_poly.pdbx_seq_one_letter_code
_entity_poly.pdbx_strand_id
1 'polypeptide(L)' 'MNKKQLIEYLKDSEISLHPKDCIKVVPFQHGTRVLFYHKGEKKPYKTRVYLPKIDDADLL' A
#
# COMPACT_ATOMS: atom_id res chain seq x y z
N MET A 1 6.61 -10.83 -8.28
CA MET A 1 5.37 -10.04 -8.39
C MET A 1 5.74 -8.60 -8.77
N ASN A 2 5.19 -8.05 -9.85
CA ASN A 2 5.58 -6.72 -10.37
C ASN A 2 4.66 -5.61 -9.80
N LYS A 3 5.13 -4.35 -9.77
CA LYS A 3 4.41 -3.19 -9.18
C LYS A 3 2.99 -3.00 -9.75
N LYS A 4 2.79 -3.28 -11.05
CA LYS A 4 1.46 -3.24 -11.70
C LYS A 4 0.51 -4.28 -11.12
N GLN A 5 0.97 -5.53 -10.99
CA GLN A 5 0.18 -6.63 -10.43
C GLN A 5 -0.17 -6.37 -8.96
N LEU A 6 0.73 -5.75 -8.20
CA LEU A 6 0.44 -5.35 -6.82
C LEU A 6 -0.67 -4.29 -6.78
N ILE A 7 -0.63 -3.30 -7.67
CA ILE A 7 -1.66 -2.25 -7.72
C ILE A 7 -3.02 -2.84 -8.13
N GLU A 8 -3.05 -3.74 -9.12
CA GLU A 8 -4.29 -4.42 -9.52
C GLU A 8 -4.85 -5.28 -8.39
N TYR A 9 -4.01 -6.09 -7.75
CA TYR A 9 -4.40 -6.87 -6.58
C TYR A 9 -4.96 -5.98 -5.45
N LEU A 10 -4.34 -4.83 -5.19
CA LEU A 10 -4.81 -3.89 -4.18
C LEU A 10 -6.14 -3.22 -4.57
N LYS A 11 -6.41 -3.04 -5.86
CA LYS A 11 -7.71 -2.53 -6.35
C LYS A 11 -8.80 -3.58 -6.23
N ASP A 12 -8.52 -4.82 -6.62
CA ASP A 12 -9.48 -5.93 -6.53
C ASP A 12 -9.80 -6.32 -5.08
N SER A 13 -8.79 -6.28 -4.20
CA SER A 13 -8.96 -6.62 -2.79
C SER A 13 -9.67 -5.53 -1.98
N GLU A 14 -9.76 -4.30 -2.47
CA GLU A 14 -10.33 -3.17 -1.73
C GLU A 14 -11.74 -2.83 -2.24
N ILE A 15 -12.74 -3.44 -1.59
CA ILE A 15 -14.17 -3.23 -1.88
C ILE A 15 -14.59 -1.76 -1.76
N SER A 16 -13.89 -0.97 -0.92
CA SER A 16 -14.19 0.44 -0.66
C SER A 16 -13.39 1.42 -1.52
N LEU A 17 -12.59 0.93 -2.48
CA LEU A 17 -11.83 1.82 -3.36
C LEU A 17 -12.77 2.42 -4.42
N HIS A 18 -12.96 3.74 -4.39
CA HIS A 18 -13.74 4.39 -5.42
C HIS A 18 -12.93 4.38 -6.74
N PRO A 19 -13.56 4.23 -7.93
CA PRO A 19 -12.84 4.20 -9.22
C PRO A 19 -11.96 5.42 -9.53
N LYS A 20 -12.20 6.53 -8.82
CA LYS A 20 -11.50 7.81 -8.97
C LYS A 20 -10.34 7.95 -7.97
N ASP A 21 -10.21 7.04 -7.02
CA ASP A 21 -9.19 7.08 -5.98
C ASP A 21 -7.82 6.74 -6.56
N CYS A 22 -6.79 7.27 -5.92
CA CYS A 22 -5.41 7.11 -6.32
C CYS A 22 -4.66 6.31 -5.26
N ILE A 23 -3.88 5.33 -5.73
CA ILE A 23 -3.02 4.50 -4.88
C ILE A 23 -1.57 4.91 -5.12
N LYS A 24 -0.87 5.27 -4.04
CA LYS A 24 0.56 5.57 -4.09
C LYS A 24 1.33 4.55 -3.26
N VAL A 25 2.22 3.83 -3.92
CA VAL A 25 3.14 2.89 -3.27
C VAL A 25 4.47 3.60 -3.02
N VAL A 26 4.85 3.72 -1.74
CA VAL A 26 6.04 4.42 -1.27
C VAL A 26 6.92 3.43 -0.49
N PRO A 27 8.11 3.06 -1.01
CA PRO A 27 9.06 2.28 -0.24
C PRO A 27 9.65 3.14 0.90
N PHE A 28 9.97 2.51 2.02
CA PHE A 28 10.70 3.10 3.12
C PHE A 28 11.70 2.09 3.69
N GLN A 29 12.55 2.53 4.62
CA GLN A 29 13.69 1.75 5.13
C GLN A 29 13.35 0.33 5.59
N HIS A 30 12.16 0.14 6.16
CA HIS A 30 11.73 -1.15 6.73
C HIS A 30 10.51 -1.73 6.00
N GLY A 31 10.27 -1.38 4.74
CA GLY A 31 9.20 -2.00 3.97
C GLY A 31 8.52 -1.09 2.97
N THR A 32 7.24 -1.35 2.72
CA THR A 32 6.45 -0.65 1.71
C THR A 32 5.17 -0.09 2.32
N ARG A 33 4.94 1.20 2.10
CA ARG A 33 3.70 1.87 2.48
C ARG A 33 2.82 2.05 1.25
N VAL A 34 1.55 1.70 1.38
CA VAL A 34 0.52 1.92 0.36
C VAL A 34 -0.45 2.97 0.90
N LEU A 35 -0.55 4.08 0.19
CA LEU A 35 -1.36 5.23 0.55
C LEU A 35 -2.54 5.33 -0.42
N PHE A 36 -3.74 5.50 0.13
CA PHE A 36 -4.98 5.63 -0.63
C PHE A 36 -5.52 7.05 -0.50
N TYR A 37 -5.81 7.69 -1.63
CA TYR A 37 -6.26 9.07 -1.71
C TYR A 37 -7.56 9.16 -2.46
N HIS A 38 -8.47 10.00 -2.00
CA HIS A 38 -9.57 10.45 -2.84
C HIS A 38 -9.06 11.39 -3.93
N LYS A 39 -9.79 11.44 -5.06
CA LYS A 39 -9.41 12.27 -6.20
C LYS A 39 -9.26 13.73 -5.78
N GLY A 40 -8.06 14.29 -5.96
CA GLY A 40 -7.75 15.69 -5.67
C GLY A 40 -7.36 15.98 -4.22
N GLU A 41 -7.37 14.97 -3.34
CA GLU A 41 -6.95 15.14 -1.96
C GLU A 41 -5.43 14.95 -1.79
N LYS A 42 -4.83 15.78 -0.93
CA LYS A 42 -3.41 15.69 -0.57
C LYS A 42 -3.14 14.77 0.62
N LYS A 43 -4.19 14.43 1.39
CA LYS A 43 -4.09 13.59 2.58
C LYS A 43 -4.65 12.20 2.26
N PRO A 44 -3.94 11.12 2.60
CA PRO A 44 -4.47 9.78 2.39
C PRO A 44 -5.57 9.51 3.42
N TYR A 45 -6.70 8.95 2.98
CA TYR A 45 -7.77 8.50 3.89
C TYR A 45 -7.44 7.13 4.50
N LYS A 46 -6.59 6.35 3.83
CA LYS A 46 -6.14 5.03 4.30
C LYS A 46 -4.66 4.82 4.00
N THR A 47 -3.99 4.15 4.92
CA THR A 47 -2.58 3.76 4.82
C THR A 47 -2.43 2.31 5.21
N ARG A 48 -1.77 1.52 4.37
CA ARG A 48 -1.33 0.16 4.69
C ARG A 48 0.19 0.08 4.68
N VAL A 49 0.75 -0.68 5.61
CA VAL A 49 2.19 -0.89 5.72
C VAL A 49 2.46 -2.38 5.61
N TYR A 50 3.35 -2.72 4.69
CA TYR A 50 3.86 -4.07 4.50
C TYR A 50 5.32 -4.04 4.92
N LEU A 51 5.59 -4.62 6.08
CA LEU A 51 6.95 -4.85 6.52
C LEU A 51 7.48 -6.11 5.83
N PRO A 52 8.79 -6.20 5.50
CA PRO A 52 9.40 -7.48 5.21
C PRO A 52 9.15 -8.40 6.41
N LYS A 53 9.05 -9.71 6.17
CA LYS A 53 9.04 -10.67 7.28
C LYS A 53 10.29 -10.37 8.12
N ILE A 54 10.06 -9.98 9.37
CA ILE A 54 11.09 -10.08 10.39
C ILE A 54 11.15 -11.58 10.65
N ASP A 55 12.18 -12.26 10.15
CA ASP A 55 12.47 -13.59 10.64
C ASP A 55 12.72 -13.45 12.14
N ASP A 56 12.09 -14.29 12.98
CA ASP A 56 12.20 -14.25 14.44
C ASP A 56 13.66 -14.27 14.96
N ALA A 57 14.63 -14.58 14.09
CA ALA A 57 16.06 -14.52 14.34
C ALA A 57 16.63 -13.10 14.55
N ASP A 58 15.98 -12.04 14.06
CA ASP A 58 16.43 -10.65 14.27
C ASP A 58 15.85 -10.00 15.55
N LEU A 59 15.07 -10.74 16.34
CA LEU A 59 14.46 -10.29 17.60
C LEU A 59 15.21 -10.79 18.85
N LEU A 60 16.39 -11.39 18.70
CA LEU A 60 17.23 -11.95 19.78
C LEU A 60 18.58 -11.24 19.91
#